data_AF-A0A2S3R1R0-F1
#
_entry.id   AF-A0A2S3R1R0-F1
#
_cell.length_a   1.000
_cell.length_b   1.000
_cell.length_c   1.000
_cell.angle_alpha   90.00
_cell.angle_beta   90.00
_cell.angle_gamma   90.00
#
_symmetry.space_group_name_H-M   'P 1'
#
loop_
_entity.id
_entity.type
_entity.pdbx_description
1 polymer ?
#
loop_
_entity_poly.entity_id
_entity_poly.type
_entity_poly.pdbx_seq_one_letter_code
_entity_poly.pdbx_strand_id
1 'polypeptide(L)'
;MTTESKLVTHKVHSYSEAIEAIESGDYRFVELDYDMSTAQPREAMYLFQLGSKNKVSVLHLAQMAVTVKSFSALESNLLKSKETYKQRFIHLEFDLSFEDFEKYQALASEMGDMILPKALGMEPMASEVWS
;
A
#
# COMPACT_ATOMS: atom_id res chain seq x y z
N MET A 1 -19.06 -30.48 -4.62
CA MET A 1 -18.75 -29.24 -5.36
C MET A 1 -18.12 -28.29 -4.35
N THR A 2 -16.80 -28.26 -4.31
CA THR A 2 -16.01 -27.33 -3.49
C THR A 2 -16.03 -25.99 -4.20
N THR A 3 -16.83 -25.04 -3.70
CA THR A 3 -16.76 -23.66 -4.16
C THR A 3 -15.36 -23.18 -3.89
N GLU A 4 -14.57 -22.94 -4.94
CA GLU A 4 -13.30 -22.22 -4.83
C GLU A 4 -13.60 -20.93 -4.07
N SER A 5 -13.15 -20.88 -2.82
CA SER A 5 -13.22 -19.68 -1.99
C SER A 5 -12.32 -18.66 -2.67
N LYS A 6 -12.86 -17.87 -3.60
CA LYS A 6 -12.22 -16.62 -4.03
C LYS A 6 -11.76 -15.93 -2.75
N LEU A 7 -10.45 -15.72 -2.63
CA LEU A 7 -9.86 -14.94 -1.56
C LEU A 7 -10.32 -13.50 -1.82
N VAL A 8 -11.55 -13.16 -1.43
CA VAL A 8 -12.09 -11.82 -1.66
C VAL A 8 -11.46 -10.94 -0.58
N THR A 9 -10.50 -10.13 -1.02
CA THR A 9 -9.93 -9.04 -0.24
C THR A 9 -10.73 -7.78 -0.52
N HIS A 10 -11.14 -7.09 0.54
CA HIS A 10 -11.75 -5.78 0.46
C HIS A 10 -10.83 -4.75 1.10
N LYS A 11 -10.51 -3.69 0.34
CA LYS A 11 -9.74 -2.57 0.84
C LYS A 11 -10.71 -1.53 1.42
N VAL A 12 -10.39 -1.00 2.60
CA VAL A 12 -11.20 -0.02 3.32
C VAL A 12 -10.37 1.20 3.70
N HIS A 13 -10.99 2.37 3.75
CA HIS A 13 -10.33 3.66 3.95
C HIS A 13 -10.73 4.35 5.26
N SER A 14 -11.49 3.68 6.10
CA SER A 14 -11.87 4.19 7.42
C SER A 14 -12.15 3.06 8.41
N TYR A 15 -12.12 3.41 9.71
CA TYR A 15 -12.48 2.48 10.78
C TYR A 15 -13.93 1.98 10.68
N SER A 16 -14.87 2.84 10.30
CA SER A 16 -16.28 2.46 10.09
C SER A 16 -16.44 1.48 8.93
N GLU A 17 -15.80 1.75 7.79
CA GLU A 17 -15.81 0.83 6.65
C GLU A 17 -15.19 -0.53 7.02
N ALA A 18 -14.13 -0.54 7.83
CA ALA A 18 -13.51 -1.77 8.29
C ALA A 18 -14.48 -2.63 9.12
N ILE A 19 -15.25 -2.01 10.03
CA ILE A 19 -16.27 -2.72 10.82
C ILE A 19 -17.34 -3.30 9.90
N GLU A 20 -17.92 -2.48 9.03
CA GLU A 20 -18.97 -2.90 8.09
C GLU A 20 -18.50 -4.06 7.21
N ALA A 21 -17.29 -3.97 6.66
CA ALA A 21 -16.70 -5.03 5.84
C ALA A 21 -16.48 -6.32 6.63
N ILE A 22 -15.98 -6.26 7.87
CA ILE A 22 -15.76 -7.45 8.70
C ILE A 22 -17.10 -8.11 9.08
N GLU A 23 -18.12 -7.31 9.39
CA GLU A 23 -19.44 -7.81 9.80
C GLU A 23 -20.30 -8.33 8.65
N SER A 24 -20.05 -7.87 7.41
CA SER A 24 -20.77 -8.35 6.22
C SER A 24 -20.67 -9.86 6.00
N GLY A 25 -19.54 -10.47 6.39
CA GLY A 25 -19.23 -11.88 6.12
C GLY A 25 -18.90 -12.19 4.64
N ASP A 26 -18.86 -11.18 3.77
CA ASP A 26 -18.63 -11.33 2.33
C ASP A 26 -17.13 -11.50 1.98
N TYR A 27 -16.25 -11.14 2.91
CA TYR A 27 -14.81 -11.05 2.67
C TYR A 27 -14.02 -12.00 3.55
N ARG A 28 -12.94 -12.56 2.99
CA ARG A 28 -11.95 -13.35 3.75
C ARG A 28 -10.85 -12.47 4.33
N PHE A 29 -10.55 -11.36 3.65
CA PHE A 29 -9.52 -10.42 4.05
C PHE A 29 -10.06 -8.99 3.97
N VAL A 30 -9.75 -8.19 4.99
CA VAL A 30 -10.00 -6.75 4.98
C VAL A 30 -8.65 -6.05 5.10
N GLU A 31 -8.29 -5.28 4.08
CA GLU A 31 -7.06 -4.50 4.05
C GLU A 31 -7.35 -3.06 4.49
N LEU A 32 -6.74 -2.66 5.61
CA LEU A 32 -6.80 -1.31 6.14
C LEU A 32 -5.87 -0.41 5.32
N ASP A 33 -6.44 0.54 4.60
CA ASP A 33 -5.74 1.55 3.79
C ASP A 33 -6.11 2.95 4.28
N TYR A 34 -5.83 3.20 5.56
CA TYR A 34 -5.97 4.48 6.23
C TYR A 34 -4.95 4.64 7.34
N ASP A 35 -4.74 5.88 7.79
CA ASP A 35 -3.75 6.18 8.82
C ASP A 35 -4.12 5.55 10.17
N MET A 36 -3.42 4.47 10.52
CA MET A 36 -3.53 3.80 11.82
C MET A 36 -2.62 4.43 12.90
N SER A 37 -1.78 5.40 12.57
CA SER A 37 -0.95 6.11 13.57
C SER A 37 -1.76 7.08 14.41
N THR A 38 -2.88 7.58 13.87
CA THR A 38 -3.88 8.36 14.60
C THR A 38 -4.93 7.48 15.29
N ALA A 39 -5.06 6.22 14.87
CA ALA A 39 -5.93 5.26 15.52
C ALA A 39 -5.46 5.00 16.95
N GLN A 40 -6.38 5.05 17.91
CA GLN A 40 -6.05 4.66 19.27
C GLN A 40 -5.62 3.19 19.25
N PRO A 41 -4.59 2.76 20.02
CA PRO A 41 -4.19 1.35 20.07
C PRO A 41 -5.34 0.35 20.29
N ARG A 42 -6.43 0.82 20.92
CA ARG A 42 -7.68 0.08 21.13
C ARG A 42 -8.46 -0.22 19.83
N GLU A 43 -8.47 0.68 18.85
CA GLU A 43 -9.20 0.49 17.58
C GLU A 43 -8.58 -0.64 16.76
N ALA A 44 -7.25 -0.63 16.62
CA ALA A 44 -6.52 -1.72 15.97
C ALA A 44 -6.84 -3.07 16.63
N MET A 45 -6.71 -3.14 17.96
CA MET A 45 -7.02 -4.34 18.73
C MET A 45 -8.47 -4.80 18.53
N TYR A 46 -9.42 -3.86 18.52
CA TYR A 46 -10.84 -4.17 18.29
C TYR A 46 -11.05 -4.77 16.90
N LEU A 47 -10.50 -4.17 15.85
CA LEU A 47 -10.63 -4.71 14.49
C LEU A 47 -10.05 -6.12 14.37
N PHE A 48 -8.87 -6.38 14.97
CA PHE A 48 -8.29 -7.72 14.97
C PHE A 48 -9.16 -8.75 15.73
N GLN A 49 -9.74 -8.36 16.87
CA GLN A 49 -10.67 -9.20 17.63
C GLN A 49 -11.96 -9.47 16.86
N LEU A 50 -12.54 -8.43 16.25
CA LEU A 50 -13.75 -8.52 15.45
C LEU A 50 -13.52 -9.40 14.21
N GLY A 51 -12.38 -9.24 13.53
CA GLY A 51 -11.98 -10.09 12.41
C GLY A 51 -11.87 -11.56 12.82
N SER A 52 -11.17 -11.84 13.92
CA SER A 52 -11.05 -13.21 14.46
C SER A 52 -12.42 -13.86 14.73
N LYS A 53 -13.34 -13.12 15.37
CA LYS A 53 -14.70 -13.58 15.64
C LYS A 53 -15.47 -13.93 14.36
N ASN A 54 -15.28 -13.15 13.29
CA ASN A 54 -15.97 -13.32 12.01
C ASN A 54 -15.19 -14.15 10.98
N LYS A 55 -14.04 -14.73 11.36
CA LYS A 55 -13.14 -15.48 10.46
C LYS A 55 -12.63 -14.65 9.27
N VAL A 56 -12.44 -13.36 9.49
CA VAL A 56 -11.87 -12.39 8.55
C VAL A 56 -10.47 -12.01 9.00
N SER A 57 -9.49 -12.13 8.11
CA SER A 57 -8.13 -11.68 8.35
C SER A 57 -8.02 -10.18 8.08
N VAL A 58 -7.72 -9.40 9.11
CA VAL A 58 -7.46 -7.96 8.98
C VAL A 58 -5.99 -7.78 8.64
N LEU A 59 -5.70 -7.06 7.56
CA LEU A 59 -4.37 -6.80 7.03
C LEU A 59 -4.09 -5.30 7.10
N HIS A 60 -2.91 -4.92 7.60
CA HIS A 60 -2.42 -3.55 7.52
C HIS A 60 -1.09 -3.56 6.79
N LEU A 61 -1.14 -3.30 5.47
CA LEU A 61 0.03 -3.28 4.61
C LEU A 61 0.51 -1.84 4.50
N ALA A 62 1.54 -1.47 5.27
CA ALA A 62 2.03 -0.08 5.31
C ALA A 62 2.77 0.35 4.02
N GLN A 63 3.17 -0.60 3.19
CA GLN A 63 4.06 -0.39 2.05
C GLN A 63 3.49 -1.02 0.79
N MET A 64 3.80 -0.42 -0.35
CA MET A 64 3.53 -0.96 -1.67
C MET A 64 4.70 -0.71 -2.61
N ALA A 65 4.93 -1.61 -3.58
CA ALA A 65 6.00 -1.48 -4.55
C ALA A 65 5.49 -0.84 -5.85
N VAL A 66 6.19 0.18 -6.32
CA VAL A 66 5.91 0.88 -7.58
C VAL A 66 7.12 0.74 -8.48
N THR A 67 6.93 0.24 -9.70
CA THR A 67 7.98 0.22 -10.72
C THR A 67 7.79 1.38 -11.69
N VAL A 68 8.85 2.14 -11.94
CA VAL A 68 8.82 3.32 -12.81
C VAL A 68 9.74 3.10 -13.99
N LYS A 69 9.14 3.07 -15.19
CA LYS A 69 9.82 2.67 -16.42
C LYS A 69 10.62 3.80 -17.08
N SER A 70 10.32 5.06 -16.77
CA SER A 70 10.95 6.21 -17.41
C SER A 70 11.03 7.43 -16.50
N PHE A 71 11.97 8.32 -16.81
CA PHE A 71 12.10 9.60 -16.11
C PHE A 71 10.83 10.45 -16.22
N SER A 72 10.21 10.50 -17.40
CA SER A 72 8.95 11.24 -17.60
C SER A 72 7.80 10.66 -16.76
N ALA A 73 7.73 9.34 -16.59
CA ALA A 73 6.76 8.70 -15.73
C ALA A 73 6.99 9.03 -14.25
N LEU A 74 8.24 9.13 -13.80
CA LEU A 74 8.57 9.59 -12.45
C LEU A 74 8.05 11.02 -12.23
N GLU A 75 8.40 11.95 -13.11
CA GLU A 75 7.98 13.36 -13.01
C GLU A 75 6.46 13.52 -13.01
N SER A 76 5.78 12.77 -13.88
CA SER A 76 4.34 12.90 -14.06
C SER A 76 3.52 12.29 -12.92
N ASN A 77 4.08 11.38 -12.11
CA ASN A 77 3.31 10.62 -11.13
C ASN A 77 3.77 10.79 -9.68
N LEU A 78 5.02 11.19 -9.44
CA LEU A 78 5.57 11.29 -8.08
C LEU A 78 4.73 12.21 -7.20
N LEU A 79 4.37 13.38 -7.72
CA LEU A 79 3.64 14.41 -6.95
C LEU A 79 2.12 14.30 -7.04
N LYS A 80 1.59 13.28 -7.73
CA LYS A 80 0.13 13.05 -7.75
C LYS A 80 -0.34 12.62 -6.36
N SER A 81 -1.50 13.12 -5.96
CA SER A 81 -2.19 12.68 -4.75
C SER A 81 -2.38 11.16 -4.78
N LYS A 82 -2.11 10.50 -3.65
CA LYS A 82 -2.26 9.06 -3.50
C LYS A 82 -3.70 8.74 -3.13
N GLU A 83 -4.25 7.68 -3.72
CA GLU A 83 -5.53 7.08 -3.31
C GLU A 83 -5.32 6.01 -2.22
N THR A 84 -4.15 6.05 -1.56
CA THR A 84 -3.70 5.07 -0.56
C THR A 84 -2.85 5.77 0.49
N TYR A 85 -2.94 5.28 1.72
CA TYR A 85 -2.09 5.69 2.84
C TYR A 85 -0.75 4.98 2.86
N LYS A 86 -0.55 3.99 1.98
CA LYS A 86 0.70 3.25 1.90
C LYS A 86 1.86 4.16 1.50
N GLN A 87 3.01 3.87 2.08
CA GLN A 87 4.29 4.36 1.59
C GLN A 87 4.62 3.63 0.28
N ARG A 88 4.87 4.38 -0.80
CA ARG A 88 5.32 3.82 -2.07
C ARG A 88 6.83 3.60 -2.00
N PHE A 89 7.26 2.36 -2.23
CA PHE A 89 8.64 1.99 -2.51
C PHE A 89 8.84 2.01 -4.02
N ILE A 90 9.53 3.05 -4.49
CA ILE A 90 9.66 3.39 -5.90
C ILE A 90 10.94 2.77 -6.44
N HIS A 91 10.80 1.87 -7.39
CA HIS A 91 11.90 1.20 -8.10
C HIS A 91 12.03 1.78 -9.50
N LEU A 92 13.22 2.27 -9.84
CA LEU A 92 13.49 2.85 -11.15
C LEU A 92 14.10 1.80 -12.08
N GLU A 93 13.56 1.65 -13.29
CA GLU A 93 14.17 0.82 -14.35
C GLU A 93 15.21 1.58 -15.18
N PHE A 94 15.42 2.85 -14.87
CA PHE A 94 16.41 3.75 -15.48
C PHE A 94 17.31 4.34 -14.40
N ASP A 95 18.48 4.80 -14.81
CA ASP A 95 19.45 5.40 -13.89
C ASP A 95 19.19 6.90 -13.75
N LEU A 96 19.36 7.41 -12.53
CA LEU A 96 19.42 8.85 -12.23
C LEU A 96 20.86 9.28 -12.02
N SER A 97 21.16 10.53 -12.36
CA SER A 97 22.37 11.17 -11.84
C SER A 97 22.30 11.25 -10.31
N PHE A 98 23.45 11.44 -9.64
CA PHE A 98 23.46 11.59 -8.18
C PHE A 98 22.61 12.79 -7.73
N GLU A 99 22.74 13.93 -8.42
CA GLU A 99 21.99 15.16 -8.14
C GLU A 99 20.48 14.97 -8.34
N ASP A 100 20.08 14.29 -9.42
CA ASP A 100 18.67 13.98 -9.65
C ASP A 100 18.14 13.00 -8.61
N PHE A 101 18.91 11.99 -8.23
CA PHE A 101 18.50 11.05 -7.19
C PHE A 101 18.22 11.77 -5.87
N GLU A 102 19.11 12.65 -5.41
CA GLU A 102 18.89 13.44 -4.19
C GLU A 102 17.62 14.30 -4.29
N LYS A 103 17.44 15.00 -5.42
CA LYS A 103 16.26 15.82 -5.69
C LYS A 103 14.96 14.99 -5.65
N TYR A 104 14.88 13.90 -6.40
CA TYR A 104 13.66 13.09 -6.47
C TYR A 104 13.42 12.29 -5.19
N GLN A 105 14.47 11.90 -4.47
CA GLN A 105 14.34 11.28 -3.16
C GLN A 105 13.74 12.26 -2.14
N ALA A 106 14.17 13.53 -2.14
CA ALA A 106 13.58 14.55 -1.29
C ALA A 106 12.07 14.74 -1.59
N LEU A 107 11.72 14.87 -2.88
CA LEU A 107 10.32 14.96 -3.31
C LEU A 107 9.50 13.72 -2.95
N ALA A 108 10.08 12.52 -3.09
CA ALA A 108 9.42 11.29 -2.66
C ALA A 108 9.15 11.29 -1.16
N SER A 109 10.13 11.73 -0.35
CA SER A 109 9.97 11.80 1.10
C SER A 109 8.90 12.79 1.54
N GLU A 110 8.73 13.93 0.84
CA GLU A 110 7.62 14.86 1.07
C GLU A 110 6.25 14.21 0.86
N MET A 111 6.17 13.25 -0.07
CA MET A 111 4.96 12.45 -0.34
C MET A 111 4.82 11.22 0.59
N GLY A 112 5.74 11.05 1.54
CA GLY A 112 5.80 9.88 2.42
C GLY A 112 6.29 8.61 1.73
N ASP A 113 7.01 8.74 0.60
CA ASP A 113 7.51 7.66 -0.24
C ASP A 113 9.04 7.54 -0.16
N MET A 114 9.58 6.48 -0.78
CA MET A 114 11.01 6.23 -0.83
C MET A 114 11.42 5.70 -2.19
N ILE A 115 12.44 6.31 -2.81
CA ILE A 115 13.08 5.77 -4.00
C ILE A 115 14.13 4.77 -3.53
N LEU A 116 13.94 3.51 -3.92
CA LEU A 116 14.90 2.47 -3.61
C LEU A 116 15.98 2.45 -4.69
N PRO A 117 17.27 2.51 -4.31
CA PRO A 117 18.36 2.21 -5.21
C PRO A 117 18.14 0.83 -5.83
N LYS A 118 18.62 0.61 -7.05
CA LYS A 118 18.59 -0.68 -7.73
C LYS A 118 19.46 -1.70 -6.96
N ALA A 119 18.93 -2.25 -5.87
CA ALA A 119 19.61 -3.22 -5.04
C ALA A 119 19.51 -4.62 -5.68
N LEU A 120 20.64 -5.06 -6.23
CA LEU A 120 21.07 -6.46 -6.45
C LEU A 120 19.94 -7.51 -6.59
N GLY A 121 19.24 -7.51 -7.72
CA GLY A 121 18.62 -8.72 -8.26
C GLY A 121 17.30 -9.18 -7.62
N MET A 122 16.64 -8.36 -6.80
CA MET A 122 15.24 -8.60 -6.44
C MET A 122 14.34 -7.77 -7.35
N GLU A 123 13.67 -8.43 -8.30
CA GLU A 123 12.53 -7.79 -8.98
C GLU A 123 11.45 -7.54 -7.94
N PRO A 124 11.04 -6.28 -7.72
CA PRO A 124 9.89 -6.03 -6.87
C PRO A 124 8.68 -6.71 -7.53
N MET A 125 7.92 -7.47 -6.74
CA MET A 125 6.56 -7.87 -7.12
C MET A 125 5.72 -6.60 -7.14
N ALA A 126 5.81 -5.84 -8.23
CA ALA A 126 5.27 -4.50 -8.35
C ALA A 126 3.74 -4.55 -8.21
N SER A 127 3.23 -3.84 -7.23
CA SER A 127 1.78 -3.62 -7.09
C SER A 127 1.25 -2.59 -8.09
N GLU A 128 2.13 -1.72 -8.61
CA GLU A 128 1.79 -0.66 -9.56
C GLU A 128 2.97 -0.39 -10.52
N VAL A 129 2.65 0.05 -11.73
CA VAL A 129 3.63 0.36 -12.78
C VAL A 129 3.34 1.74 -13.36
N TRP A 130 4.30 2.65 -13.31
CA TRP A 130 4.27 3.95 -14.00
C TRP A 130 5.07 3.86 -15.30
N SER A 131 4.41 4.07 -16.44
CA SER A 131 5.00 3.98 -17.78
C SER A 131 5.01 5.33 -18.47
#